data_AF-A0A1X0U169-F1
#
_entry.id   AF-A0A1X0U169-F1
#
_cell.length_a   1.000
_cell.length_b   1.000
_cell.length_c   1.000
_cell.angle_alpha   90.00
_cell.angle_beta   90.00
_cell.angle_gamma   90.00
#
_symmetry.space_group_name_H-M   'P 1'
#
loop_
_entity.id
_entity.type
_entity.pdbx_description
1 polymer ?
#
loop_
_entity_poly.entity_id
_entity_poly.type
_entity_poly.pdbx_seq_one_letter_code
_entity_poly.pdbx_strand_id
1 'polypeptide(L)'
;MGTHEKVAALVYFSATLPDNIECAAEALERQNAPMKGLSPDANGKIFLPAEAFADVMANDLPAKQSRALAALQTPINAATFSDKIGTAAWHEKPSFYLLTKNDHALAYEVQQRFAKQINAKTKELASWLIEIANLI
;
A
#
# COMPACT_ATOMS: atom_id res chain seq x y z
N MET A 1 4.44 -0.75 14.20
CA MET A 1 5.02 0.61 14.23
C MET A 1 3.94 1.63 14.62
N GLY A 2 4.32 2.85 15.01
CA GLY A 2 3.38 3.90 15.47
C GLY A 2 3.02 3.83 16.97
N THR A 3 3.74 3.01 17.73
CA THR A 3 3.45 2.71 19.15
C THR A 3 3.99 3.73 20.14
N HIS A 4 4.85 4.66 19.70
CA HIS A 4 5.45 5.64 20.59
C HIS A 4 4.37 6.55 21.22
N GLU A 5 4.53 6.93 22.48
CA GLU A 5 3.56 7.73 23.25
C GLU A 5 3.20 9.05 22.56
N LYS A 6 4.18 9.71 21.94
CA LYS A 6 4.03 10.96 21.16
C LYS A 6 3.20 10.82 19.86
N VAL A 7 2.86 9.60 19.45
CA VAL A 7 1.98 9.39 18.30
C VAL A 7 0.54 9.69 18.71
N ALA A 8 0.00 10.80 18.19
CA ALA A 8 -1.36 11.24 18.46
C ALA A 8 -2.40 10.47 17.63
N ALA A 9 -2.06 10.09 16.40
CA ALA A 9 -2.93 9.36 15.48
C ALA A 9 -2.12 8.65 14.39
N LEU A 10 -2.76 7.70 13.71
CA LEU A 10 -2.23 7.00 12.55
C LEU A 10 -3.03 7.42 11.32
N VAL A 11 -2.33 7.76 10.24
CA VAL A 11 -2.95 8.09 8.95
C VAL A 11 -2.39 7.13 7.91
N TYR A 12 -3.28 6.37 7.30
CA TYR A 12 -2.96 5.37 6.28
C TYR A 12 -3.46 5.85 4.92
N PHE A 13 -2.68 5.60 3.87
CA PHE A 13 -2.99 5.95 2.49
C PHE A 13 -2.87 4.68 1.66
N SER A 14 -4.00 4.16 1.14
CA SER A 14 -4.02 2.91 0.36
C SER A 14 -3.04 1.83 0.86
N ALA A 15 -3.12 1.51 2.15
CA ALA A 15 -2.16 0.66 2.82
C ALA A 15 -2.75 -0.70 3.19
N THR A 16 -1.89 -1.72 3.23
CA THR A 16 -2.18 -2.97 3.96
C THR A 16 -2.02 -2.73 5.46
N LEU A 17 -2.82 -3.41 6.28
CA LEU A 17 -2.76 -3.27 7.74
C LEU A 17 -2.50 -4.63 8.39
N PRO A 18 -1.23 -5.01 8.55
CA PRO A 18 -0.86 -6.14 9.39
C PRO A 18 -1.29 -5.92 10.84
N ASP A 19 -1.75 -7.00 11.46
CA ASP A 19 -1.96 -7.14 12.89
C ASP A 19 -0.65 -7.54 13.61
N ASN A 20 -0.72 -7.73 14.92
CA ASN A 20 0.40 -8.18 15.76
C ASN A 20 1.02 -9.46 15.18
N ILE A 21 2.35 -9.44 14.99
CA ILE A 21 3.12 -10.58 14.48
C ILE A 21 2.66 -11.04 13.07
N GLU A 22 2.03 -10.14 12.32
CA GLU A 22 1.62 -10.34 10.93
C GLU A 22 2.53 -9.54 9.99
N CYS A 23 2.76 -10.06 8.78
CA CYS A 23 3.40 -9.35 7.68
C CYS A 23 2.38 -8.85 6.64
N ALA A 24 2.82 -8.08 5.64
CA ALA A 24 1.93 -7.55 4.60
C ALA A 24 1.26 -8.64 3.76
N ALA A 25 2.00 -9.71 3.44
CA ALA A 25 1.47 -10.85 2.69
C ALA A 25 0.35 -11.56 3.45
N GLU A 26 0.57 -11.88 4.73
CA GLU A 26 -0.42 -12.51 5.61
C GLU A 26 -1.67 -11.62 5.79
N ALA A 27 -1.47 -10.30 5.95
CA ALA A 27 -2.56 -9.34 6.06
C ALA A 27 -3.46 -9.34 4.81
N LEU A 28 -2.85 -9.42 3.63
CA LEU A 28 -3.55 -9.52 2.35
C LEU A 28 -4.29 -10.85 2.19
N GLU A 29 -3.67 -11.97 2.57
CA GLU A 29 -4.30 -13.28 2.59
C GLU A 29 -5.54 -13.30 3.49
N ARG A 30 -5.44 -12.74 4.69
CA ARG A 30 -6.57 -12.61 5.63
C ARG A 30 -7.72 -11.79 5.05
N GLN A 31 -7.43 -10.86 4.14
CA GLN A 31 -8.42 -10.07 3.41
C GLN A 31 -8.89 -10.73 2.10
N ASN A 32 -8.57 -12.00 1.84
CA ASN A 32 -8.85 -12.73 0.60
C ASN A 32 -8.31 -12.02 -0.65
N ALA A 33 -7.17 -11.36 -0.54
CA ALA A 33 -6.54 -10.57 -1.59
C ALA A 33 -5.04 -10.86 -1.71
N PRO A 34 -4.61 -12.14 -1.88
CA PRO A 34 -3.19 -12.48 -1.95
C PRO A 34 -2.52 -11.72 -3.10
N MET A 35 -1.24 -11.34 -2.89
CA MET A 35 -0.46 -10.67 -3.93
C MET A 35 -0.38 -11.53 -5.20
N LYS A 36 -0.59 -10.91 -6.36
CA LYS A 36 -0.50 -11.56 -7.68
C LYS A 36 0.43 -10.75 -8.57
N GLY A 37 1.11 -11.42 -9.50
CA GLY A 37 1.88 -10.75 -10.55
C GLY A 37 3.19 -10.09 -10.12
N LEU A 38 3.57 -10.19 -8.85
CA LEU A 38 4.86 -9.73 -8.34
C LEU A 38 5.80 -10.94 -8.25
N SER A 39 6.83 -10.97 -9.09
CA SER A 39 7.89 -11.98 -9.03
C SER A 39 9.23 -11.29 -8.86
N PRO A 40 10.05 -11.70 -7.87
CA PRO A 40 11.37 -11.15 -7.71
C PRO A 40 12.31 -11.60 -8.84
N ASP A 41 13.31 -10.78 -9.12
CA ASP A 41 14.46 -11.14 -9.93
C ASP A 41 15.41 -12.09 -9.18
N ALA A 42 16.55 -12.43 -9.81
CA ALA A 42 17.57 -13.30 -9.22
C ALA A 42 18.20 -12.73 -7.92
N ASN A 43 18.03 -11.44 -7.65
CA ASN A 43 18.52 -10.77 -6.45
C ASN A 43 17.43 -10.57 -5.39
N GLY A 44 16.24 -11.17 -5.57
CA GLY A 44 15.12 -11.02 -4.64
C GLY A 44 14.42 -9.67 -4.75
N LYS A 45 14.62 -8.91 -5.84
CA LYS A 45 14.04 -7.58 -6.03
C LYS A 45 12.86 -7.61 -6.97
N ILE A 46 11.79 -6.92 -6.61
CA ILE A 46 10.62 -6.69 -7.46
C ILE A 46 10.80 -5.34 -8.15
N PHE A 47 10.71 -5.37 -9.48
CA PHE A 47 10.72 -4.21 -10.34
C PHE A 47 9.62 -4.36 -11.38
N LEU A 48 8.80 -3.32 -11.56
CA LEU A 48 7.71 -3.35 -12.54
C LEU A 48 8.25 -2.94 -13.92
N PRO A 49 8.07 -3.76 -14.97
CA PRO A 49 8.26 -3.31 -16.35
C PRO A 49 7.44 -2.03 -16.62
N ALA A 50 7.87 -1.20 -17.56
CA ALA A 50 7.26 0.11 -17.79
C ALA A 50 5.75 0.03 -18.08
N GLU A 51 5.32 -1.00 -18.81
CA GLU A 51 3.92 -1.27 -19.14
C GLU A 51 3.12 -1.63 -17.88
N ALA A 52 3.68 -2.49 -17.02
CA ALA A 52 3.04 -2.87 -15.75
C ALA A 52 3.04 -1.70 -14.76
N PHE A 53 4.09 -0.88 -14.73
CA PHE A 53 4.15 0.32 -13.91
C PHE A 53 3.07 1.32 -14.35
N ALA A 54 2.90 1.52 -15.66
CA ALA A 54 1.86 2.39 -16.17
C ALA A 54 0.47 1.95 -15.73
N ASP A 55 0.16 0.65 -15.83
CA ASP A 55 -1.16 0.13 -15.44
C ASP A 55 -1.39 0.14 -13.92
N VAL A 56 -0.40 -0.27 -13.13
CA VAL A 56 -0.56 -0.49 -11.69
C VAL A 56 -0.38 0.80 -10.89
N MET A 57 0.59 1.63 -11.29
CA MET A 57 1.06 2.76 -10.49
C MET A 57 0.67 4.13 -11.10
N ALA A 58 0.54 4.24 -12.43
CA ALA A 58 0.50 5.53 -13.13
C ALA A 58 -0.54 5.60 -14.27
N ASN A 59 -1.71 4.96 -14.10
CA ASN A 59 -2.66 4.73 -15.18
C ASN A 59 -3.35 6.00 -15.68
N ASP A 60 -3.41 7.04 -14.85
CA ASP A 60 -3.98 8.34 -15.16
C ASP A 60 -2.94 9.38 -15.63
N LEU A 61 -1.66 9.04 -15.59
CA LEU A 61 -0.59 9.96 -15.98
C LEU A 61 -0.35 9.91 -17.50
N PRO A 62 0.00 11.06 -18.12
CA PRO A 62 0.46 11.07 -19.49
C PRO A 62 1.63 10.10 -19.70
N ALA A 63 1.64 9.37 -20.81
CA ALA A 63 2.63 8.33 -21.09
C ALA A 63 4.10 8.78 -20.98
N LYS A 64 4.38 10.07 -21.19
CA LYS A 64 5.73 10.64 -20.98
C LYS A 64 6.11 10.66 -19.51
N GLN A 65 5.20 11.06 -18.63
CA GLN A 65 5.40 11.13 -17.19
C GLN A 65 5.44 9.72 -16.57
N SER A 66 4.52 8.85 -16.99
CA SER A 66 4.51 7.44 -16.56
C SER A 66 5.84 6.73 -16.87
N ARG A 67 6.38 6.87 -18.09
CA ARG A 67 7.69 6.33 -18.44
C ARG A 67 8.85 6.91 -17.62
N ALA A 68 8.81 8.21 -17.33
CA ALA A 68 9.83 8.84 -16.50
C ALA A 68 9.80 8.29 -15.07
N LEU A 69 8.61 8.14 -14.47
CA LEU A 69 8.45 7.56 -13.13
C LEU A 69 8.82 6.07 -13.09
N ALA A 70 8.46 5.30 -14.12
CA ALA A 70 8.84 3.90 -14.24
C ALA A 70 10.37 3.72 -14.27
N ALA A 71 11.10 4.64 -14.91
CA ALA A 71 12.57 4.63 -14.92
C ALA A 71 13.21 5.05 -13.59
N LEU A 72 12.48 5.80 -12.75
CA LEU A 72 12.92 6.26 -11.44
C LEU A 72 12.49 5.35 -10.28
N GLN A 73 11.68 4.32 -10.55
CA GLN A 73 11.21 3.43 -9.49
C GLN A 73 12.40 2.75 -8.80
N THR A 74 12.30 2.60 -7.49
CA THR A 74 13.30 1.85 -6.71
C THR A 74 12.83 0.41 -6.57
N PRO A 75 13.67 -0.60 -6.92
CA PRO A 75 13.30 -2.00 -6.73
C PRO A 75 13.01 -2.32 -5.26
N ILE A 76 11.89 -3.01 -5.00
CA ILE A 76 11.48 -3.42 -3.65
C ILE A 76 12.11 -4.77 -3.33
N ASN A 77 12.64 -4.95 -2.12
CA ASN A 77 13.07 -6.28 -1.68
C ASN A 77 11.85 -7.15 -1.39
N ALA A 78 11.65 -8.26 -2.09
CA ALA A 78 10.48 -9.11 -1.89
C ALA A 78 10.35 -9.61 -0.45
N ALA A 79 11.47 -9.77 0.28
CA ALA A 79 11.46 -10.18 1.68
C ALA A 79 10.68 -9.22 2.58
N THR A 80 10.56 -7.92 2.25
CA THR A 80 9.86 -6.94 3.09
C THR A 80 8.37 -7.23 3.20
N PHE A 81 7.78 -7.95 2.25
CA PHE A 81 6.37 -8.35 2.33
C PHE A 81 6.13 -9.46 3.36
N SER A 82 7.18 -10.19 3.74
CA SER A 82 7.16 -11.27 4.73
C SER A 82 7.71 -10.84 6.09
N ASP A 83 8.20 -9.60 6.22
CA ASP A 83 8.67 -9.06 7.50
C ASP A 83 7.49 -8.79 8.44
N LYS A 84 7.44 -9.54 9.56
CA LYS A 84 6.38 -9.41 10.56
C LYS A 84 6.58 -8.16 11.40
N ILE A 85 5.50 -7.41 11.62
CA ILE A 85 5.51 -6.32 12.59
C ILE A 85 5.44 -6.88 14.01
N GLY A 86 5.95 -6.14 15.00
CA GLY A 86 5.76 -6.48 16.41
C GLY A 86 4.33 -6.19 16.86
N THR A 87 4.04 -4.91 17.08
CA THR A 87 2.72 -4.43 17.54
C THR A 87 2.05 -3.53 16.52
N ALA A 88 0.79 -3.82 16.25
CA ALA A 88 -0.17 -3.03 15.50
C ALA A 88 -0.72 -1.88 16.35
N ALA A 89 -0.17 -0.67 16.15
CA ALA A 89 -0.57 0.50 16.94
C ALA A 89 -2.03 0.93 16.72
N TRP A 90 -2.68 0.47 15.65
CA TRP A 90 -4.08 0.79 15.35
C TRP A 90 -5.07 0.18 16.34
N HIS A 91 -4.65 -0.78 17.18
CA HIS A 91 -5.46 -1.24 18.33
C HIS A 91 -5.66 -0.16 19.39
N GLU A 92 -4.72 0.77 19.53
CA GLU A 92 -4.69 1.74 20.64
C GLU A 92 -4.78 3.20 20.19
N LYS A 93 -4.46 3.47 18.91
CA LYS A 93 -4.36 4.84 18.39
C LYS A 93 -5.54 5.16 17.47
N PRO A 94 -6.09 6.38 17.55
CA PRO A 94 -7.03 6.88 16.56
C PRO A 94 -6.45 6.69 15.15
N SER A 95 -7.23 6.03 14.30
CA SER A 95 -6.79 5.67 12.95
C SER A 95 -7.65 6.36 11.90
N PHE A 96 -6.98 6.87 10.87
CA PHE A 96 -7.57 7.50 9.69
C PHE A 96 -7.09 6.75 8.45
N TYR A 97 -7.96 6.65 7.46
CA TYR A 97 -7.62 5.98 6.20
C TYR A 97 -8.10 6.81 5.02
N LEU A 98 -7.19 7.13 4.10
CA LEU A 98 -7.50 7.74 2.82
C LEU A 98 -7.61 6.63 1.76
N LEU A 99 -8.84 6.41 1.29
CA LEU A 99 -9.17 5.43 0.27
C LEU A 99 -8.98 6.03 -1.13
N THR A 100 -8.33 5.28 -2.02
CA THR A 100 -8.11 5.65 -3.43
C THR A 100 -8.98 4.77 -4.32
N LYS A 101 -10.00 5.35 -4.97
CA LYS A 101 -10.99 4.57 -5.73
C LYS A 101 -10.43 3.84 -6.93
N ASN A 102 -9.37 4.38 -7.50
CA ASN A 102 -8.86 3.87 -8.75
C ASN A 102 -7.60 3.03 -8.56
N ASP A 103 -7.04 2.90 -7.36
CA ASP A 103 -5.76 2.22 -7.15
C ASP A 103 -5.75 0.75 -7.60
N HIS A 104 -4.90 0.45 -8.59
CA HIS A 104 -4.70 -0.90 -9.12
C HIS A 104 -3.63 -1.70 -8.35
N ALA A 105 -2.79 -1.06 -7.54
CA ALA A 105 -1.82 -1.75 -6.67
C ALA A 105 -2.52 -2.38 -5.47
N LEU A 106 -3.51 -1.70 -4.89
CA LEU A 106 -4.37 -2.23 -3.83
C LEU A 106 -5.82 -1.90 -4.14
N ALA A 107 -6.56 -2.88 -4.64
CA ALA A 107 -7.93 -2.69 -5.08
C ALA A 107 -8.81 -2.05 -3.99
N TYR A 108 -9.70 -1.15 -4.40
CA TYR A 108 -10.51 -0.31 -3.52
C TYR A 108 -11.29 -1.12 -2.47
N GLU A 109 -11.88 -2.25 -2.86
CA GLU A 109 -12.62 -3.10 -1.92
C GLU A 109 -11.72 -3.72 -0.84
N VAL A 110 -10.43 -3.95 -1.14
CA VAL A 110 -9.45 -4.46 -0.17
C VAL A 110 -9.13 -3.36 0.83
N GLN A 111 -8.90 -2.14 0.35
CA GLN A 111 -8.68 -0.97 1.21
C GLN A 111 -9.87 -0.74 2.15
N GLN A 112 -11.10 -0.85 1.66
CA GLN A 112 -12.30 -0.72 2.48
C GLN A 112 -12.36 -1.78 3.60
N ARG A 113 -11.99 -3.03 3.30
CA ARG A 113 -11.95 -4.08 4.33
C ARG A 113 -10.91 -3.79 5.40
N PHE A 114 -9.72 -3.31 5.02
CA PHE A 114 -8.71 -2.88 5.99
C PHE A 114 -9.16 -1.69 6.83
N ALA A 115 -9.70 -0.64 6.20
CA ALA A 115 -10.20 0.52 6.93
C ALA A 115 -11.30 0.14 7.93
N LYS A 116 -12.19 -0.79 7.55
CA LYS A 116 -13.22 -1.34 8.42
C LYS A 116 -12.63 -2.16 9.57
N GLN A 117 -11.63 -3.01 9.30
CA GLN A 117 -10.96 -3.82 10.32
C GLN A 117 -10.43 -2.96 11.47
N ILE A 118 -9.80 -1.84 11.15
CA ILE A 118 -9.15 -0.97 12.14
C ILE A 118 -10.10 0.12 12.69
N ASN A 119 -11.39 0.08 12.34
CA ASN A 119 -12.38 1.10 12.67
C ASN A 119 -11.91 2.54 12.35
N ALA A 120 -11.26 2.72 11.20
CA ALA A 120 -10.70 4.01 10.82
C ALA A 120 -11.78 5.01 10.39
N LYS A 121 -11.52 6.30 10.65
CA LYS A 121 -12.23 7.39 9.98
C LYS A 121 -11.74 7.47 8.53
N THR A 122 -12.66 7.40 7.57
CA THR A 122 -12.31 7.34 6.15
C THR A 122 -12.56 8.67 5.43
N LYS A 123 -11.72 8.94 4.44
CA LYS A 123 -12.00 9.84 3.33
C LYS A 123 -11.73 9.09 2.03
N GLU A 124 -12.41 9.48 0.96
CA GLU A 124 -12.25 8.88 -0.36
C GLU A 124 -11.75 9.94 -1.34
N LEU A 125 -10.83 9.55 -2.21
CA LEU A 125 -10.42 10.32 -3.38
C LEU A 125 -10.63 9.50 -4.64
N ALA A 126 -11.08 10.18 -5.70
CA ALA A 126 -11.11 9.62 -7.05
C ALA A 126 -9.71 9.69 -7.69
N SER A 127 -8.70 9.19 -6.97
CA SER A 127 -7.28 9.24 -7.30
C SER A 127 -6.61 7.89 -7.10
N TRP A 128 -5.31 7.84 -7.40
CA TRP A 128 -4.43 6.68 -7.27
C TRP A 128 -3.35 6.96 -6.22
N LEU A 129 -2.58 5.93 -5.83
CA LEU A 129 -1.52 6.06 -4.82
C LEU A 129 -0.44 7.08 -5.20
N ILE A 130 0.00 7.08 -6.47
CA ILE A 130 1.08 7.99 -6.93
C ILE A 130 0.65 9.46 -6.90
N GLU A 131 -0.63 9.76 -7.14
CA GLU A 131 -1.11 11.14 -7.08
C GLU A 131 -1.08 11.68 -5.64
N ILE A 132 -1.39 10.85 -4.64
CA ILE A 132 -1.29 11.23 -3.22
C ILE A 132 0.16 11.55 -2.83
N ALA A 133 1.14 10.79 -3.33
CA ALA A 133 2.55 11.04 -3.04
C ALA A 133 3.04 12.41 -3.57
N ASN A 134 2.34 13.01 -4.54
CA ASN A 134 2.64 14.36 -5.03
C ASN A 134 1.84 15.47 -4.32
N LEU A 135 0.92 15.12 -3.41
CA LEU A 135 0.07 16.04 -2.65
C LEU A 135 0.55 16.27 -1.21
N ILE A 136 1.61 15.58 -0.78
CA ILE A 136 2.24 15.67 0.55
C ILE A 136 3.70 16.09 0.41
#